data_AF-A0A917VDF7-F1
#
_entry.id   AF-A0A917VDF7-F1
#
_cell.length_a   1.000
_cell.length_b   1.000
_cell.length_c   1.000
_cell.angle_alpha   90.00
_cell.angle_beta   90.00
_cell.angle_gamma   90.00
#
_symmetry.space_group_name_H-M   'P 1'
#
loop_
_entity.id
_entity.type
_entity.pdbx_description
1 polymer ?
#
loop_
_entity_poly.entity_id
_entity_poly.type
_entity_poly.pdbx_seq_one_letter_code
_entity_poly.pdbx_strand_id
1 'polypeptide(L)'
;MSDDRAELIAAGHAAIVQLQYAHEVAIETVVNEVQQRTGERLLVRQPGVLDATFGDLAAMEEQTKHYAAAMTLIRQWMLPTDARSLGSLLKVVPAEVAHQVMDHLRAAGVLADGGARLSP
;
A
#
# COMPACT_ATOMS: atom_id res chain seq x y z
N MET A 1 12.75 -39.94 17.15
CA MET A 1 13.13 -38.56 17.55
C MET A 1 12.86 -37.51 16.47
N SER A 2 12.34 -37.85 15.28
CA SER A 2 11.94 -36.89 14.23
C SER A 2 10.55 -36.28 14.45
N ASP A 3 9.63 -37.08 15.00
CA ASP A 3 8.20 -36.75 15.02
C ASP A 3 7.88 -35.66 16.05
N ASP A 4 8.49 -35.73 17.24
CA ASP A 4 8.37 -34.70 18.28
C ASP A 4 8.84 -33.32 17.80
N ARG A 5 9.85 -33.26 16.91
CA ARG A 5 10.36 -32.00 16.34
C ARG A 5 9.41 -31.43 15.29
N ALA A 6 8.77 -32.29 14.49
CA ALA A 6 7.78 -31.87 13.51
C ALA A 6 6.51 -31.34 14.17
N GLU A 7 6.05 -31.99 15.25
CA GLU A 7 4.91 -31.53 16.05
C GLU A 7 5.19 -30.17 16.72
N LEU A 8 6.40 -29.97 17.25
CA LEU A 8 6.79 -28.69 17.88
C LEU A 8 6.82 -27.53 16.86
N ILE A 9 7.28 -27.79 15.64
CA ILE A 9 7.28 -26.78 14.56
C ILE A 9 5.84 -26.48 14.10
N ALA A 10 4.99 -27.50 13.98
CA ALA A 10 3.58 -27.32 13.63
C ALA A 10 2.82 -26.52 14.69
N ALA A 11 3.04 -26.82 15.98
CA ALA A 11 2.48 -26.06 17.09
C ALA A 11 2.99 -24.61 17.11
N GLY A 12 4.28 -24.39 16.81
CA GLY A 12 4.88 -23.06 16.67
C GLY A 12 4.24 -22.24 15.54
N HIS A 13 4.03 -22.83 14.37
CA HIS A 13 3.32 -22.18 13.27
C HIS A 13 1.85 -21.87 13.61
N ALA A 14 1.14 -22.80 14.24
CA ALA A 14 -0.24 -22.57 14.68
C ALA A 14 -0.34 -21.42 15.70
N ALA A 15 0.60 -21.32 16.64
CA ALA A 15 0.66 -20.23 17.60
C ALA A 15 0.96 -18.87 16.95
N ILE A 16 1.87 -18.83 15.96
CA ILE A 16 2.16 -17.61 15.19
C ILE A 16 0.94 -17.14 14.41
N VAL A 17 0.22 -18.07 13.75
CA VAL A 17 -1.02 -17.75 13.01
C VAL A 17 -2.10 -17.23 13.96
N GLN A 18 -2.25 -17.83 15.14
CA GLN A 18 -3.20 -17.33 16.15
C GLN A 18 -2.84 -15.94 16.67
N LEU A 19 -1.55 -15.65 16.87
CA LEU A 19 -1.09 -14.32 17.28
C LEU A 19 -1.31 -13.28 16.18
N GLN A 20 -1.06 -13.63 14.92
CA GLN A 20 -1.34 -12.77 13.77
C GLN A 20 -2.84 -12.46 13.66
N TYR A 21 -3.68 -13.48 13.77
CA TYR A 21 -5.13 -13.30 13.77
C TYR A 21 -5.62 -12.43 14.93
N ALA A 22 -5.15 -12.67 16.16
CA ALA A 22 -5.52 -11.87 17.32
C ALA A 22 -5.06 -10.40 17.19
N HIS A 23 -3.90 -10.19 16.59
CA HIS A 23 -3.37 -8.84 16.31
C HIS A 23 -4.19 -8.10 15.25
N GLU A 24 -4.62 -8.79 14.20
CA GLU A 24 -5.47 -8.22 13.14
C GLU A 24 -6.83 -7.80 13.70
N VAL A 25 -7.48 -8.66 14.49
CA VAL A 25 -8.74 -8.34 15.17
C VAL A 25 -8.60 -7.13 16.11
N ALA A 26 -7.47 -7.02 16.82
CA ALA A 26 -7.21 -5.89 17.70
C ALA A 26 -7.04 -4.57 16.92
N ILE A 27 -6.34 -4.61 15.79
CA ILE A 27 -6.16 -3.44 14.92
C ILE A 27 -7.51 -3.01 14.30
N GLU A 28 -8.31 -3.96 13.81
CA GLU A 28 -9.67 -3.68 13.31
C GLU A 28 -10.54 -3.04 14.39
N THR A 29 -10.48 -3.55 15.62
CA THR A 29 -11.25 -3.02 16.75
C THR A 29 -10.87 -1.58 17.07
N VAL A 30 -9.56 -1.30 17.19
CA VAL A 30 -9.05 0.05 17.46
C VAL A 30 -9.44 1.00 16.34
N VAL A 31 -9.30 0.59 15.09
CA VAL A 31 -9.65 1.48 13.99
C VAL A 31 -11.15 1.72 13.95
N ASN A 32 -12.00 0.70 14.07
CA ASN A 32 -13.45 0.88 14.11
C ASN A 32 -13.85 1.86 15.23
N GLU A 33 -13.24 1.76 16.41
CA GLU A 33 -13.49 2.68 17.52
C GLU A 33 -13.05 4.12 17.19
N VAL A 34 -11.88 4.31 16.58
CA VAL A 34 -11.42 5.64 16.16
C VAL A 34 -12.33 6.22 15.08
N GLN A 35 -12.70 5.44 14.05
CA GLN A 35 -13.60 5.89 12.98
C GLN A 35 -14.98 6.30 13.53
N GLN A 36 -15.54 5.52 14.45
CA GLN A 36 -16.83 5.84 15.08
C GLN A 36 -16.77 7.14 15.91
N ARG A 37 -15.64 7.42 16.55
CA ARG A 37 -15.46 8.59 17.40
C ARG A 37 -15.11 9.87 16.64
N THR A 38 -14.36 9.76 15.55
CA THR A 38 -13.83 10.93 14.82
C THR A 38 -14.54 11.17 13.49
N GLY A 39 -15.24 10.17 12.93
CA GLY A 39 -15.81 10.24 11.58
C GLY A 39 -14.79 10.13 10.45
N GLU A 40 -13.51 9.99 10.77
CA GLU A 40 -12.42 9.83 9.80
C GLU A 40 -12.36 8.38 9.30
N ARG A 41 -12.14 8.17 8.00
CA ARG A 41 -11.88 6.83 7.45
C ARG A 41 -10.40 6.50 7.61
N LEU A 42 -10.10 5.49 8.42
CA LEU A 42 -8.75 4.99 8.61
C LEU A 42 -8.56 3.68 7.83
N LEU A 43 -7.53 3.63 6.98
CA LEU A 43 -7.15 2.43 6.23
C LEU A 43 -6.53 1.40 7.18
N VAL A 44 -7.33 0.45 7.66
CA VAL A 44 -6.87 -0.62 8.57
C VAL A 44 -5.89 -1.58 7.89
N ARG A 45 -6.18 -1.86 6.63
CA ARG A 45 -5.44 -2.67 5.68
C ARG A 45 -6.33 -2.72 4.45
N GLN A 46 -5.77 -2.87 3.27
CA GLN A 46 -6.59 -3.41 2.19
C GLN A 46 -6.90 -4.86 2.56
N PRO A 47 -8.17 -5.31 2.54
CA PRO A 47 -8.48 -6.73 2.69
C PRO A 47 -7.60 -7.54 1.74
N GLY A 48 -7.14 -8.71 2.18
CA GLY A 48 -6.46 -9.63 1.27
C GLY A 48 -7.35 -9.84 0.05
N VAL A 49 -6.75 -9.96 -1.14
CA VAL A 49 -7.51 -10.03 -2.42
C VAL A 49 -8.61 -11.10 -2.41
N LEU A 50 -8.44 -12.17 -1.61
CA LEU A 50 -9.39 -13.27 -1.46
C LEU A 50 -10.63 -12.93 -0.61
N ASP A 51 -10.56 -11.89 0.23
CA ASP A 51 -11.62 -11.43 1.12
C ASP A 51 -12.26 -10.11 0.65
N ALA A 52 -11.76 -9.53 -0.45
CA ALA A 52 -12.21 -8.27 -1.01
C ALA A 52 -13.60 -8.40 -1.68
N THR A 53 -14.45 -7.38 -1.54
CA THR A 53 -15.69 -7.30 -2.32
C THR A 53 -15.38 -6.96 -3.79
N PHE A 54 -16.32 -7.20 -4.71
CA PHE A 54 -16.15 -6.77 -6.11
C PHE A 54 -15.92 -5.26 -6.25
N GLY A 55 -16.50 -4.44 -5.36
CA GLY A 55 -16.25 -3.00 -5.33
C GLY A 55 -14.82 -2.66 -4.93
N ASP A 56 -14.27 -3.38 -3.94
CA ASP A 56 -12.88 -3.24 -3.52
C ASP A 56 -11.93 -3.66 -4.64
N LEU A 57 -12.21 -4.79 -5.31
CA LEU A 57 -11.41 -5.27 -6.44
C LEU A 57 -11.41 -4.28 -7.61
N ALA A 58 -12.56 -3.68 -7.94
CA ALA A 58 -12.65 -2.65 -8.97
C ALA A 58 -11.86 -1.39 -8.60
N ALA A 59 -11.88 -0.98 -7.33
CA ALA A 59 -11.08 0.14 -6.84
C ALA A 59 -9.57 -0.15 -6.90
N MET A 60 -9.16 -1.37 -6.52
CA MET A 60 -7.77 -1.83 -6.62
C MET A 60 -7.30 -1.89 -8.08
N GLU A 61 -8.17 -2.35 -9.00
CA GLU A 61 -7.90 -2.36 -10.44
C GLU A 61 -7.63 -0.93 -10.95
N GLU A 62 -8.48 0.03 -10.58
CA GLU A 62 -8.33 1.42 -11.00
C GLU A 62 -7.06 2.08 -10.43
N GLN A 63 -6.78 1.85 -9.14
CA GLN A 63 -5.53 2.30 -8.51
C GLN A 63 -4.30 1.74 -9.24
N THR A 64 -4.35 0.46 -9.62
CA THR A 64 -3.28 -0.22 -10.35
C THR A 64 -3.08 0.38 -11.74
N LYS A 65 -4.17 0.70 -12.46
CA LYS A 65 -4.10 1.37 -13.78
C LYS A 65 -3.41 2.73 -13.68
N HIS A 66 -3.78 3.54 -12.70
CA HIS A 66 -3.15 4.84 -12.49
C HIS A 66 -1.67 4.71 -12.13
N TYR A 67 -1.31 3.76 -11.26
CA TYR A 67 0.10 3.50 -10.94
C TYR A 67 0.91 3.07 -12.17
N ALA A 68 0.38 2.14 -12.97
CA ALA A 68 1.02 1.68 -14.19
C ALA A 68 1.20 2.81 -15.22
N ALA A 69 0.22 3.70 -15.34
CA ALA A 69 0.30 4.89 -16.19
C ALA A 69 1.41 5.85 -15.72
N ALA A 70 1.50 6.13 -14.41
CA ALA A 70 2.60 6.91 -13.83
C ALA A 70 3.97 6.30 -14.16
N MET A 71 4.14 4.99 -13.97
CA MET A 71 5.39 4.30 -14.24
C MET A 71 5.75 4.31 -15.72
N THR A 72 4.76 4.18 -16.61
CA THR A 72 4.95 4.24 -18.06
C THR A 72 5.47 5.61 -18.49
N LEU A 73 4.90 6.68 -17.93
CA LEU A 73 5.33 8.05 -18.21
C LEU A 73 6.79 8.27 -17.83
N ILE A 74 7.23 7.86 -16.63
CA ILE A 74 8.59 8.11 -16.17
C ILE A 74 9.64 7.12 -16.67
N ARG A 75 9.22 6.01 -17.31
CA ARG A 75 10.07 4.86 -17.61
C ARG A 75 11.35 5.21 -18.36
N GLN A 76 11.27 6.13 -19.31
CA GLN A 76 12.42 6.53 -20.12
C GLN A 76 13.52 7.27 -19.34
N TRP A 77 13.20 7.79 -18.15
CA TRP A 77 14.17 8.42 -17.25
C TRP A 77 14.67 7.49 -16.14
N MET A 78 14.05 6.32 -15.97
CA MET A 78 14.48 5.29 -15.02
C MET A 78 15.54 4.41 -15.68
N LEU A 79 16.77 4.44 -15.16
CA LEU A 79 17.77 3.43 -15.54
C LEU A 79 17.59 2.18 -14.65
N PRO A 80 17.82 0.96 -15.18
CA PRO A 80 17.67 -0.28 -14.39
C PRO A 80 18.54 -0.34 -13.13
N THR A 81 19.62 0.43 -13.09
CA THR A 81 20.55 0.54 -11.96
C THR A 81 20.44 1.87 -11.23
N ASP A 82 19.38 2.64 -11.48
CA ASP A 82 19.21 3.96 -10.90
C ASP A 82 18.88 3.85 -9.41
N ALA A 83 19.76 4.36 -8.56
CA ALA A 83 19.56 4.42 -7.11
C ALA A 83 18.74 5.66 -6.68
N ARG A 84 18.39 6.55 -7.62
CA ARG A 84 17.61 7.75 -7.32
C ARG A 84 16.19 7.37 -6.89
N SER A 85 15.70 8.03 -5.85
CA SER A 85 14.28 7.95 -5.49
C SER A 85 13.41 8.59 -6.56
N LEU A 86 12.15 8.19 -6.64
CA LEU A 86 11.16 8.80 -7.53
C LEU A 86 11.07 10.31 -7.30
N GLY A 87 11.09 10.77 -6.05
CA GLY A 87 11.09 12.20 -5.72
C GLY A 87 12.30 12.96 -6.25
N SER A 88 13.48 12.32 -6.31
CA SER A 88 14.66 12.91 -6.95
C SER A 88 14.56 12.91 -8.47
N LEU A 89 13.93 11.89 -9.06
CA LEU A 89 13.67 11.82 -10.50
C LEU A 89 12.70 12.90 -10.96
N LEU A 90 11.62 13.14 -10.22
CA LEU A 90 10.61 14.14 -10.55
C LEU A 90 11.16 15.58 -10.60
N LYS A 91 12.31 15.84 -9.97
CA LYS A 91 13.00 17.15 -10.03
C LYS A 91 13.78 17.39 -11.33
N VAL A 92 14.06 16.33 -12.09
CA VAL A 92 14.91 16.41 -13.30
C VAL A 92 14.15 16.13 -14.61
N VAL A 93 12.95 15.56 -14.53
CA VAL A 93 12.08 15.37 -15.69
C VAL A 93 11.36 16.68 -16.05
N PRO A 94 10.84 16.81 -17.29
CA PRO A 94 10.03 17.96 -17.67
C PRO A 94 8.86 18.18 -16.71
N ALA A 95 8.58 19.43 -16.35
CA ALA A 95 7.58 19.79 -15.35
C ALA A 95 6.17 19.27 -15.68
N GLU A 96 5.81 19.22 -16.96
CA GLU A 96 4.53 18.68 -17.43
C GLU A 96 4.41 17.17 -17.17
N VAL A 97 5.50 16.43 -17.41
CA VAL A 97 5.58 14.99 -17.12
C VAL A 97 5.51 14.77 -15.61
N ALA A 98 6.24 15.57 -14.82
CA ALA A 98 6.20 15.48 -13.38
C ALA A 98 4.78 15.69 -12.83
N HIS A 99 4.04 16.67 -13.35
CA HIS A 99 2.64 16.90 -12.97
C HIS A 99 1.75 15.72 -13.32
N GLN A 100 1.80 15.22 -14.56
CA GLN A 100 0.98 14.07 -14.98
C GLN A 100 1.25 12.83 -14.11
N VAL A 101 2.52 12.59 -13.79
CA VAL A 101 2.92 11.48 -12.92
C VAL A 101 2.37 11.66 -11.52
N MET A 102 2.47 12.86 -10.94
CA MET A 102 1.92 13.15 -9.61
C MET A 102 0.40 12.99 -9.57
N ASP A 103 -0.32 13.38 -10.62
CA ASP A 103 -1.77 13.21 -10.70
C ASP A 103 -2.16 11.74 -10.77
N HIS A 104 -1.45 10.94 -11.58
CA HIS A 104 -1.63 9.49 -11.61
C HIS A 104 -1.30 8.84 -10.26
N LEU A 105 -0.22 9.24 -9.58
CA LEU A 105 0.13 8.69 -8.27
C LEU A 105 -0.86 9.08 -7.17
N ARG A 106 -1.48 10.26 -7.27
CA ARG A 106 -2.58 10.69 -6.38
C ARG A 106 -3.83 9.86 -6.63
N ALA A 107 -4.21 9.69 -7.90
CA ALA A 107 -5.36 8.85 -8.27
C ALA A 107 -5.15 7.37 -7.89
N ALA A 108 -3.90 6.90 -7.88
CA ALA A 108 -3.53 5.58 -7.39
C ALA A 108 -3.58 5.44 -5.85
N GLY A 109 -3.81 6.52 -5.10
CA GLY A 109 -3.80 6.51 -3.64
C GLY A 109 -2.42 6.26 -3.02
N VAL A 110 -1.33 6.46 -3.79
CA VAL A 110 0.06 6.19 -3.35
C VAL A 110 0.68 7.43 -2.72
N LEU A 111 0.20 8.63 -3.08
CA LEU A 111 0.54 9.86 -2.38
C LEU A 111 -0.40 9.99 -1.18
N ALA A 112 0.15 10.05 0.03
CA ALA A 112 -0.63 10.45 1.19
C ALA A 112 -1.16 11.88 0.93
N ASP A 113 -2.46 12.09 1.04
CA ASP A 113 -3.12 13.40 0.83
C ASP A 113 -2.76 14.48 1.89
N GLY A 114 -1.63 14.31 2.60
CA GLY A 114 -1.13 15.25 3.60
C GLY A 114 0.35 15.56 3.43
N GLY A 115 0.65 16.76 2.93
CA GLY A 115 1.69 17.56 3.59
C GLY A 115 3.03 17.83 2.90
N ALA A 116 3.21 17.58 1.60
CA ALA A 116 4.33 18.20 0.88
C ALA A 116 3.83 19.34 0.02
N ARG A 117 3.58 20.50 0.66
CA ARG A 117 3.59 21.77 -0.05
C ARG A 117 4.96 21.88 -0.72
N LEU A 118 4.99 21.76 -2.04
CA LEU A 118 6.09 22.33 -2.81
C LEU A 118 5.91 23.85 -2.71
N SER A 119 6.56 24.44 -1.70
CA SER A 119 6.76 25.89 -1.64
C SER A 119 7.63 26.35 -2.83
N PRO A 120 7.42 27.60 -3.28
CA PRO A 120 7.83 28.09 -4.61
C PRO A 120 9.33 28.07 -4.87
#